data_AF-A0A928N112-F1
#
_entry.id   AF-A0A928N112-F1
#
_cell.length_a   1.000
_cell.length_b   1.000
_cell.length_c   1.000
_cell.angle_alpha   90.00
_cell.angle_beta   90.00
_cell.angle_gamma   90.00
#
_symmetry.space_group_name_H-M   'P 1'
#
loop_
_entity.id
_entity.type
_entity.pdbx_description
1 polymer ?
#
loop_
_entity_poly.entity_id
_entity_poly.type
_entity_poly.pdbx_seq_one_letter_code
_entity_poly.pdbx_strand_id
1 'polypeptide(L)'
;MKESGFCGGVNLKSLFYGLPHTVEVDGIEYAINTDFSVWIEVEHIFFSRKYGEGEALARVLALVFPVLPHNPEGALRSLLWFYSAGETDTEGGSRTVQAYDPVLDFGYLWGAFLAEFGIDLCDCKMHWWKFKTLLTCLGENCRFSQIVGYRTVDLSQLETAEKRKFYGRMKRKFRLPDNRTESERDEEIAEAFEDLF
;
A
#
# COMPACT_ATOMS: atom_id res chain seq x y z
N MET A 1 23.56 -7.68 12.96
CA MET A 1 22.66 -8.27 11.96
C MET A 1 21.33 -8.57 12.62
N LYS A 2 20.33 -7.72 12.42
CA LYS A 2 18.94 -8.11 12.68
C LYS A 2 18.39 -8.53 11.33
N GLU A 3 18.10 -9.81 11.17
CA GLU A 3 17.28 -10.29 10.07
C GLU A 3 15.87 -9.72 10.28
N SER A 4 15.52 -8.64 9.60
CA SER A 4 14.13 -8.20 9.48
C SER A 4 13.44 -9.06 8.41
N GLY A 5 13.30 -10.35 8.70
CA GLY A 5 12.52 -11.30 7.93
C GLY A 5 11.13 -11.45 8.53
N PHE A 6 10.35 -10.37 8.59
CA PHE A 6 8.91 -10.50 8.83
C PHE A 6 8.23 -10.35 7.47
N CYS A 7 7.95 -11.48 6.83
CA CYS A 7 7.02 -11.51 5.72
C CYS A 7 5.61 -11.38 6.32
N GLY A 8 5.18 -10.13 6.48
CA GLY A 8 3.77 -9.82 6.68
C GLY A 8 2.96 -10.50 5.58
N GLY A 9 2.08 -11.41 5.97
CA GLY A 9 1.46 -12.34 5.05
C GLY A 9 0.38 -13.18 5.69
N VAL A 10 -0.55 -13.57 4.82
CA VAL A 10 -1.62 -14.55 5.02
C VAL A 10 -1.21 -15.64 6.01
N ASN A 11 -1.93 -15.72 7.13
CA ASN A 11 -1.67 -16.71 8.18
C ASN A 11 -1.90 -18.16 7.68
N LEU A 12 -1.16 -19.12 8.22
CA LEU A 12 -1.33 -20.56 8.00
C LEU A 12 -2.79 -21.04 8.10
N LYS A 13 -3.64 -20.40 8.92
CA LYS A 13 -5.08 -20.66 8.98
C LYS A 13 -5.76 -20.60 7.61
N SER A 14 -5.34 -19.69 6.73
CA SER A 14 -5.91 -19.56 5.38
C SER A 14 -5.63 -20.75 4.47
N LEU A 15 -4.64 -21.58 4.78
CA LEU A 15 -4.42 -22.85 4.09
C LEU A 15 -5.56 -23.85 4.34
N PHE A 16 -6.14 -23.82 5.55
CA PHE A 16 -7.17 -24.78 5.98
C PHE A 16 -8.58 -24.25 5.77
N TYR A 17 -8.80 -22.95 5.93
CA TYR A 17 -10.13 -22.32 5.90
C TYR A 17 -10.38 -21.46 4.66
N GLY A 18 -9.39 -21.32 3.77
CA GLY A 18 -9.45 -20.40 2.65
C GLY A 18 -9.21 -18.94 3.06
N LEU A 19 -9.32 -18.04 2.09
CA LEU A 19 -9.20 -16.59 2.30
C LEU A 19 -10.58 -16.00 2.60
N PRO A 20 -10.66 -14.97 3.47
CA PRO A 20 -11.94 -14.38 3.84
C PRO A 20 -12.62 -13.73 2.65
N HIS A 21 -13.93 -13.95 2.48
CA HIS A 21 -14.77 -13.25 1.49
C HIS A 21 -15.80 -12.32 2.14
N THR A 22 -15.76 -12.25 3.47
CA THR A 22 -16.63 -11.46 4.32
C THR A 22 -15.78 -10.70 5.34
N VAL A 23 -16.37 -9.65 5.90
CA VAL A 23 -15.89 -8.97 7.10
C VAL A 23 -17.03 -8.79 8.09
N GLU A 24 -16.73 -8.79 9.37
CA GLU A 24 -17.72 -8.55 10.42
C GLU A 24 -17.82 -7.05 10.74
N VAL A 25 -19.02 -6.49 10.68
CA VAL A 25 -19.31 -5.12 11.13
C VAL A 25 -20.43 -5.17 12.15
N ASP A 26 -20.13 -4.78 13.39
CA ASP A 26 -21.03 -4.81 14.54
C ASP A 26 -21.74 -6.16 14.74
N GLY A 27 -20.98 -7.25 14.62
CA GLY A 27 -21.48 -8.62 14.77
C GLY A 27 -22.25 -9.18 13.56
N ILE A 28 -22.33 -8.43 12.45
CA ILE A 28 -22.98 -8.87 11.22
C ILE A 28 -21.92 -9.13 10.15
N GLU A 29 -21.95 -10.29 9.51
CA GLU A 29 -21.08 -10.59 8.37
C GLU A 29 -21.58 -9.90 7.09
N TYR A 30 -20.69 -9.16 6.44
CA TYR A 30 -20.91 -8.54 5.14
C TYR A 30 -19.97 -9.15 4.11
N ALA A 31 -20.53 -9.54 2.97
CA ALA A 31 -19.73 -9.88 1.80
C ALA A 31 -18.97 -8.65 1.30
N ILE A 32 -17.76 -8.87 0.81
CA ILE A 32 -16.92 -7.82 0.22
C ILE A 32 -16.35 -8.27 -1.12
N ASN A 33 -16.01 -7.30 -1.96
CA ASN A 33 -15.23 -7.55 -3.15
C ASN A 33 -13.78 -7.82 -2.74
N THR A 34 -13.29 -9.03 -3.04
CA THR A 34 -11.93 -9.45 -2.67
C THR A 34 -10.95 -9.38 -3.83
N ASP A 35 -11.37 -8.96 -5.03
CA ASP A 35 -10.51 -8.92 -6.20
C ASP A 35 -9.44 -7.83 -6.05
N PHE A 36 -8.17 -8.18 -6.28
CA PHE A 36 -7.03 -7.28 -6.12
C PHE A 36 -7.19 -5.98 -6.91
N SER A 37 -7.84 -6.00 -8.07
CA SER A 37 -8.03 -4.79 -8.88
C SER A 37 -8.89 -3.75 -8.17
N VAL A 38 -9.86 -4.20 -7.38
CA VAL A 38 -10.68 -3.31 -6.55
C VAL A 38 -9.85 -2.67 -5.44
N TRP A 39 -8.96 -3.43 -4.82
CA TRP A 39 -8.12 -2.92 -3.74
C TRP A 39 -7.00 -1.99 -4.24
N ILE A 40 -6.51 -2.17 -5.46
CA ILE A 40 -5.66 -1.19 -6.15
C ILE A 40 -6.41 0.14 -6.37
N GLU A 41 -7.69 0.09 -6.76
CA GLU A 41 -8.52 1.30 -6.89
C GLU A 41 -8.80 1.96 -5.53
N VAL A 42 -8.99 1.16 -4.47
CA VAL A 42 -9.07 1.67 -3.09
C VAL A 42 -7.79 2.43 -2.72
N GLU A 43 -6.60 1.85 -2.96
CA GLU A 43 -5.32 2.54 -2.76
C GLU A 43 -5.27 3.86 -3.56
N HIS A 44 -5.69 3.85 -4.82
CA HIS A 44 -5.71 5.05 -5.65
C HIS A 44 -6.63 6.15 -5.09
N ILE A 45 -7.84 5.79 -4.63
CA ILE A 45 -8.78 6.74 -4.03
C ILE A 45 -8.15 7.43 -2.82
N PHE A 46 -7.49 6.68 -1.93
CA PHE A 46 -6.84 7.24 -0.75
C PHE A 46 -5.59 8.07 -1.09
N PHE A 47 -4.72 7.60 -1.98
CA PHE A 47 -3.45 8.28 -2.28
C PHE A 47 -3.60 9.47 -3.23
N SER A 48 -4.63 9.50 -4.08
CA SER A 48 -4.81 10.60 -5.04
C SER A 48 -5.15 11.95 -4.39
N ARG A 49 -5.67 11.94 -3.14
CA ARG A 49 -6.16 13.14 -2.42
C ARG A 49 -7.16 13.98 -3.23
N LYS A 50 -7.78 13.39 -4.26
CA LYS A 50 -8.70 14.05 -5.17
C LYS A 50 -10.05 14.35 -4.53
N TYR A 51 -10.40 13.59 -3.49
CA TYR A 51 -11.67 13.64 -2.80
C TYR A 51 -11.45 14.02 -1.34
N GLY A 52 -12.41 14.75 -0.74
CA GLY A 52 -12.43 14.93 0.70
C GLY A 52 -12.64 13.61 1.43
N GLU A 53 -12.21 13.51 2.69
CA GLU A 53 -12.21 12.24 3.46
C GLU A 53 -13.56 11.51 3.44
N GLY A 54 -14.67 12.24 3.65
CA GLY A 54 -16.01 11.66 3.63
C GLY A 54 -16.45 11.14 2.25
N GLU A 55 -16.06 11.83 1.17
CA GLU A 55 -16.34 11.36 -0.19
C GLU A 55 -15.47 10.16 -0.56
N ALA A 56 -14.18 10.19 -0.19
CA ALA A 56 -13.27 9.05 -0.37
C ALA A 56 -13.81 7.80 0.32
N LEU A 57 -14.23 7.93 1.59
CA LEU A 57 -14.83 6.83 2.34
C LEU A 57 -16.10 6.30 1.68
N ALA A 58 -17.02 7.19 1.28
CA ALA A 58 -18.25 6.78 0.61
C ALA A 58 -17.98 6.01 -0.69
N ARG A 59 -17.00 6.44 -1.49
CA ARG A 59 -16.57 5.75 -2.72
C ARG A 59 -15.99 4.37 -2.43
N VAL A 60 -15.11 4.27 -1.44
CA VAL A 60 -14.51 2.99 -1.02
C VAL A 60 -15.58 2.02 -0.52
N LEU A 61 -16.51 2.47 0.32
CA LEU A 61 -17.60 1.62 0.80
C LEU A 61 -18.47 1.10 -0.34
N ALA A 62 -18.85 1.97 -1.29
CA ALA A 62 -19.66 1.59 -2.45
C ALA A 62 -18.93 0.65 -3.42
N LEU A 63 -17.60 0.77 -3.50
CA LEU A 63 -16.76 -0.08 -4.35
C LEU A 63 -16.57 -1.49 -3.75
N VAL A 64 -16.40 -1.57 -2.44
CA VAL A 64 -16.05 -2.82 -1.75
C VAL A 64 -17.27 -3.62 -1.32
N PHE A 65 -18.33 -2.97 -0.82
CA PHE A 65 -19.50 -3.67 -0.28
C PHE A 65 -20.63 -3.78 -1.32
N PRO A 66 -21.04 -5.01 -1.70
CA PRO A 66 -22.27 -5.19 -2.49
C PRO A 66 -23.53 -4.74 -1.75
N VAL A 67 -23.51 -4.82 -0.42
CA VAL A 67 -24.56 -4.33 0.48
C VAL A 67 -23.89 -3.47 1.54
N LEU A 68 -24.22 -2.18 1.57
CA LEU A 68 -23.61 -1.23 2.49
C LEU A 68 -23.92 -1.57 3.96
N PRO A 69 -22.89 -1.60 4.84
CA PRO A 69 -23.10 -1.72 6.28
C PRO A 69 -23.82 -0.51 6.87
N HIS A 70 -24.58 -0.74 7.93
CA HIS A 70 -25.31 0.30 8.65
C HIS A 70 -24.39 1.26 9.44
N ASN A 71 -23.19 0.80 9.81
CA ASN A 71 -22.19 1.58 10.53
C ASN A 71 -20.94 1.80 9.64
N PRO A 72 -20.76 3.00 9.05
CA PRO A 72 -19.60 3.32 8.21
C PRO A 72 -18.26 3.25 8.94
N GLU A 73 -18.21 3.58 10.24
CA GLU A 73 -16.96 3.58 11.01
C GLU A 73 -16.51 2.15 11.31
N GLY A 74 -17.43 1.29 11.72
CA GLY A 74 -17.18 -0.15 11.88
C GLY A 74 -16.77 -0.81 10.57
N ALA A 75 -17.39 -0.39 9.46
CA ALA A 75 -17.01 -0.84 8.13
C ALA A 75 -15.57 -0.44 7.78
N LEU A 76 -15.17 0.82 8.00
CA LEU A 76 -13.80 1.27 7.75
C LEU A 76 -12.77 0.45 8.53
N ARG A 77 -13.01 0.20 9.82
CA ARG A 77 -12.11 -0.60 10.68
C ARG A 77 -11.92 -2.02 10.14
N SER A 78 -13.01 -2.61 9.66
CA SER A 78 -13.03 -3.95 9.08
C SER A 78 -12.34 -4.00 7.71
N LEU A 79 -12.49 -2.94 6.91
CA LEU A 79 -11.77 -2.78 5.65
C LEU A 79 -10.27 -2.60 5.87
N LEU A 80 -9.84 -1.86 6.90
CA LEU A 80 -8.42 -1.73 7.25
C LEU A 80 -7.81 -3.07 7.63
N TRP A 81 -8.52 -3.89 8.43
CA TRP A 81 -8.09 -5.25 8.74
C TRP A 81 -7.94 -6.10 7.47
N PHE A 82 -8.93 -6.07 6.56
CA PHE A 82 -8.87 -6.83 5.32
C PHE A 82 -7.76 -6.32 4.39
N TYR A 83 -7.60 -5.01 4.27
CA TYR A 83 -6.55 -4.38 3.49
C TYR A 83 -5.16 -4.81 3.94
N SER A 84 -4.95 -4.89 5.26
CA SER A 84 -3.70 -5.35 5.89
C SER A 84 -3.53 -6.87 5.90
N ALA A 85 -4.29 -7.60 5.08
CA ALA A 85 -4.23 -9.07 5.02
C ALA A 85 -4.41 -9.77 6.38
N GLY A 86 -5.17 -9.14 7.29
CA GLY A 86 -5.44 -9.64 8.64
C GLY A 86 -4.37 -9.32 9.68
N GLU A 87 -3.35 -8.53 9.35
CA GLU A 87 -2.36 -8.04 10.30
C GLU A 87 -2.99 -7.02 11.26
N THR A 88 -2.89 -7.29 12.57
CA THR A 88 -3.47 -6.45 13.63
C THR A 88 -2.48 -5.45 14.22
N ASP A 89 -1.18 -5.62 13.94
CA ASP A 89 -0.11 -4.76 14.45
C ASP A 89 0.24 -3.67 13.44
N THR A 90 -0.68 -2.74 13.19
CA THR A 90 -0.28 -1.41 12.69
C THR A 90 0.01 -0.51 13.90
N GLU A 91 0.99 -0.88 14.72
CA GLU A 91 1.60 0.10 15.63
C GLU A 91 2.33 1.13 14.76
N GLY A 92 1.74 2.32 14.66
CA GLY A 92 2.34 3.46 13.99
C GLY A 92 1.59 3.86 12.74
N GLY A 93 0.63 4.75 12.91
CA GLY A 93 0.28 5.77 11.91
C GLY A 93 1.44 6.75 11.68
N SER A 94 2.66 6.24 11.51
CA SER A 94 3.72 7.01 10.88
C SER A 94 3.29 7.21 9.43
N ARG A 95 3.35 8.45 8.97
CA ARG A 95 3.09 8.86 7.59
C ARG A 95 4.01 8.05 6.68
N THR A 96 3.57 6.85 6.31
CA THR A 96 4.39 5.90 5.53
C THR A 96 4.72 6.62 4.24
N VAL A 97 6.02 6.81 3.99
CA VAL A 97 6.48 7.33 2.70
C VAL A 97 5.83 6.46 1.65
N GLN A 98 4.98 7.06 0.82
CA GLN A 98 4.27 6.33 -0.22
C GLN A 98 5.32 5.64 -1.11
N ALA A 99 5.46 4.33 -0.92
CA ALA A 99 6.53 3.54 -1.51
C ALA A 99 6.35 3.41 -3.03
N TYR A 100 5.09 3.33 -3.47
CA TYR A 100 4.69 3.33 -4.87
C TYR A 100 3.33 3.98 -5.08
N ASP A 101 3.06 4.38 -6.32
CA ASP A 101 1.74 4.81 -6.77
C ASP A 101 1.13 3.72 -7.65
N PRO A 102 -0.05 3.17 -7.29
CA PRO A 102 -0.64 2.03 -7.99
C PRO A 102 -0.92 2.29 -9.46
N VAL A 103 -1.13 3.55 -9.87
CA VAL A 103 -1.44 3.92 -11.25
C VAL A 103 -0.16 4.19 -12.03
N LEU A 104 0.76 4.99 -11.48
CA LEU A 104 2.00 5.35 -12.17
C LEU A 104 2.96 4.16 -12.29
N ASP A 105 2.96 3.28 -11.29
CA ASP A 105 3.88 2.15 -11.23
C ASP A 105 3.24 0.83 -11.74
N PHE A 106 1.98 0.84 -12.17
CA PHE A 106 1.27 -0.37 -12.62
C PHE A 106 2.06 -1.16 -13.67
N GLY A 107 2.67 -0.48 -14.64
CA GLY A 107 3.45 -1.16 -15.67
C GLY A 107 4.69 -1.90 -15.14
N TYR A 108 5.34 -1.36 -14.10
CA TYR A 108 6.47 -2.03 -13.45
C TYR A 108 5.99 -3.19 -12.59
N LEU A 109 4.88 -3.00 -11.89
CA LEU A 109 4.24 -4.03 -11.07
C LEU A 109 3.77 -5.21 -11.93
N TRP A 110 3.08 -4.92 -13.03
CA TRP A 110 2.64 -5.91 -14.02
C TRP A 110 3.83 -6.67 -14.61
N GLY A 111 4.86 -5.97 -15.07
CA GLY A 111 6.07 -6.61 -15.59
C GLY A 111 6.77 -7.49 -14.55
N ALA A 112 6.79 -7.08 -13.28
CA ALA A 112 7.38 -7.87 -12.21
C ALA A 112 6.59 -9.15 -11.91
N PHE A 113 5.26 -9.06 -11.80
CA PHE A 113 4.39 -10.22 -11.59
C PHE A 113 4.46 -11.22 -12.74
N LEU A 114 4.47 -10.73 -13.98
CA LEU A 114 4.57 -11.58 -15.16
C LEU A 114 5.94 -12.27 -15.23
N ALA A 115 7.02 -11.55 -14.94
CA ALA A 115 8.38 -12.08 -15.02
C ALA A 115 8.72 -13.09 -13.91
N GLU A 116 8.28 -12.83 -12.68
CA GLU A 116 8.67 -13.64 -11.52
C GLU A 116 7.69 -14.77 -11.19
N PHE A 117 6.39 -14.55 -11.43
CA PHE A 117 5.35 -15.52 -11.08
C PHE A 117 4.62 -16.09 -12.30
N GLY A 118 4.84 -15.57 -13.51
CA GLY A 118 4.08 -15.94 -14.70
C GLY A 118 2.62 -15.50 -14.64
N ILE A 119 2.31 -14.48 -13.83
CA ILE A 119 0.94 -13.99 -13.62
C ILE A 119 0.75 -12.73 -14.45
N ASP A 120 -0.15 -12.80 -15.43
CA ASP A 120 -0.60 -11.62 -16.17
C ASP A 120 -1.70 -10.91 -15.35
N LEU A 121 -1.36 -9.75 -14.76
CA LEU A 121 -2.31 -8.96 -13.97
C LEU A 121 -3.49 -8.42 -14.80
N CYS A 122 -3.36 -8.30 -16.12
CA CYS A 122 -4.44 -7.83 -16.98
C CYS A 122 -5.50 -8.92 -17.26
N ASP A 123 -5.11 -10.19 -17.16
CA ASP A 123 -5.95 -11.34 -17.55
C ASP A 123 -6.24 -12.31 -16.38
N CYS A 124 -5.92 -11.93 -15.14
CA CYS A 124 -6.14 -12.77 -13.97
C CYS A 124 -7.28 -12.28 -13.05
N LYS A 125 -7.83 -13.21 -12.28
CA LYS A 125 -8.65 -12.90 -11.09
C LYS A 125 -7.93 -13.42 -9.86
N MET A 126 -7.75 -12.55 -8.87
CA MET A 126 -6.92 -12.88 -7.73
C MET A 126 -7.44 -12.19 -6.47
N HIS A 127 -7.47 -12.94 -5.38
CA HIS A 127 -7.80 -12.42 -4.06
C HIS A 127 -6.72 -11.43 -3.59
N TRP A 128 -7.13 -10.29 -3.01
CA TRP A 128 -6.25 -9.24 -2.51
C TRP A 128 -5.10 -9.75 -1.65
N TRP A 129 -5.40 -10.63 -0.70
CA TRP A 129 -4.39 -11.22 0.18
C TRP A 129 -3.33 -12.04 -0.57
N LYS A 130 -3.69 -12.75 -1.66
CA LYS A 130 -2.71 -13.43 -2.51
C LYS A 130 -1.83 -12.42 -3.24
N PHE A 131 -2.46 -11.37 -3.79
CA PHE A 131 -1.74 -10.28 -4.44
C PHE A 131 -0.74 -9.62 -3.48
N LYS A 132 -1.14 -9.31 -2.24
CA LYS A 132 -0.26 -8.75 -1.21
C LYS A 132 0.90 -9.66 -0.87
N THR A 133 0.66 -10.96 -0.71
CA THR A 133 1.75 -11.94 -0.50
C THR A 133 2.72 -11.98 -1.68
N LEU A 134 2.23 -12.01 -2.91
CA LEU A 134 3.10 -12.00 -4.09
C LEU A 134 3.88 -10.69 -4.21
N LEU A 135 3.25 -9.56 -3.91
CA LEU A 135 3.87 -8.24 -3.90
C LEU A 135 5.03 -8.17 -2.91
N THR A 136 4.88 -8.71 -1.70
CA THR A 136 5.95 -8.73 -0.69
C THR A 136 7.03 -9.76 -1.00
N CYS A 137 6.74 -10.76 -1.83
CA CYS A 137 7.70 -11.75 -2.31
C CYS A 137 8.45 -11.35 -3.59
N LEU A 138 8.20 -10.16 -4.17
CA LEU A 138 8.94 -9.69 -5.34
C LEU A 138 10.44 -9.58 -5.05
N GLY A 139 11.25 -10.07 -5.98
CA GLY A 139 12.70 -10.00 -5.89
C GLY A 139 13.21 -8.56 -5.84
N GLU A 140 14.26 -8.31 -5.05
CA GLU A 140 14.87 -6.98 -4.89
C GLU A 140 15.43 -6.41 -6.21
N ASN A 141 15.76 -7.30 -7.16
CA ASN A 141 16.36 -6.95 -8.44
C ASN A 141 15.34 -6.57 -9.52
N CYS A 142 14.05 -6.81 -9.30
CA CYS A 142 13.03 -6.44 -10.28
C CYS A 142 12.89 -4.92 -10.36
N ARG A 143 12.41 -4.43 -11.51
CA ARG A 143 12.37 -2.98 -11.74
C ARG A 143 11.47 -2.25 -10.76
N PHE A 144 10.36 -2.88 -10.36
CA PHE A 144 9.43 -2.35 -9.37
C PHE A 144 10.13 -2.18 -8.00
N SER A 145 10.74 -3.24 -7.47
CA SER A 145 11.47 -3.22 -6.20
C SER A 145 12.61 -2.20 -6.18
N GLN A 146 13.34 -2.06 -7.29
CA GLN A 146 14.38 -1.03 -7.43
C GLN A 146 13.81 0.39 -7.30
N ILE A 147 12.70 0.68 -7.96
CA ILE A 147 12.05 2.00 -7.93
C ILE A 147 11.56 2.31 -6.52
N VAL A 148 10.88 1.36 -5.88
CA VAL A 148 10.45 1.46 -4.48
C VAL A 148 11.66 1.75 -3.59
N GLY A 149 12.73 0.95 -3.71
CA GLY A 149 13.97 1.15 -2.96
C GLY A 149 14.61 2.52 -3.19
N TYR A 150 14.60 3.05 -4.43
CA TYR A 150 15.10 4.39 -4.70
C TYR A 150 14.27 5.49 -4.02
N ARG A 151 12.96 5.31 -3.86
CA ARG A 151 12.09 6.28 -3.18
C ARG A 151 12.25 6.23 -1.66
N THR A 152 12.37 5.03 -1.10
CA THR A 152 12.37 4.82 0.36
C THR A 152 13.76 4.89 1.00
N VAL A 153 14.84 4.81 0.21
CA VAL A 153 16.21 4.89 0.76
C VAL A 153 16.43 6.15 1.58
N ASP A 154 16.94 5.97 2.80
CA ASP A 154 17.49 7.04 3.63
C ASP A 154 18.93 7.32 3.18
N LEU A 155 19.15 8.50 2.60
CA LEU A 155 20.45 8.90 2.09
C LEU A 155 21.46 9.14 3.23
N SER A 156 21.02 9.40 4.46
CA SER A 156 21.89 9.61 5.61
C SER A 156 22.60 8.33 6.03
N GLN A 157 21.96 7.18 5.84
CA GLN A 157 22.49 5.85 6.17
C GLN A 157 23.48 5.31 5.14
N LEU A 158 23.68 6.02 4.01
CA LEU A 158 24.61 5.60 2.98
C LEU A 158 26.03 6.07 3.30
N GLU A 159 26.94 5.10 3.46
CA GLU A 159 28.32 5.30 3.93
C GLU A 159 29.16 6.21 3.00
N THR A 160 29.00 6.10 1.68
CA THR A 160 29.86 6.80 0.71
C THR A 160 29.14 7.93 -0.01
N ALA A 161 29.89 9.01 -0.28
CA ALA A 161 29.40 10.16 -1.05
C ALA A 161 28.93 9.77 -2.46
N GLU A 162 29.58 8.77 -3.08
CA GLU A 162 29.19 8.25 -4.39
C GLU A 162 27.84 7.55 -4.36
N LYS A 163 27.59 6.67 -3.37
CA LYS A 163 26.29 6.03 -3.16
C LYS A 163 25.22 7.09 -2.91
N ARG A 164 25.46 8.06 -2.01
CA ARG A 164 24.55 9.19 -1.76
C ARG A 164 24.20 9.95 -3.04
N LYS A 165 25.20 10.25 -3.88
CA LYS A 165 24.99 10.95 -5.16
C LYS A 165 24.18 10.10 -6.15
N PHE A 166 24.46 8.80 -6.26
CA PHE A 166 23.73 7.90 -7.13
C PHE A 166 22.26 7.76 -6.71
N TYR A 167 22.01 7.35 -5.47
CA TYR A 167 20.66 7.16 -4.93
C TYR A 167 19.88 8.48 -4.88
N GLY A 168 20.53 9.60 -4.56
CA GLY A 168 19.90 10.92 -4.61
C GLY A 168 19.43 11.31 -6.03
N ARG A 169 20.17 10.93 -7.08
CA ARG A 169 19.69 11.13 -8.47
C ARG A 169 18.51 10.21 -8.80
N MET A 170 18.55 8.95 -8.39
CA MET A 170 17.45 8.01 -8.66
C MET A 170 16.18 8.38 -7.89
N LYS A 171 16.30 8.75 -6.62
CA LYS A 171 15.19 9.25 -5.80
C LYS A 171 14.52 10.48 -6.42
N ARG A 172 15.29 11.41 -7.01
CA ARG A 172 14.74 12.54 -7.79
C ARG A 172 14.09 12.10 -9.09
N LYS A 173 14.71 11.18 -9.83
CA LYS A 173 14.22 10.70 -11.14
C LYS A 173 12.88 9.98 -11.01
N PHE A 174 12.69 9.20 -9.94
CA PHE A 174 11.49 8.40 -9.72
C PHE A 174 10.54 9.01 -8.68
N ARG A 175 10.73 10.28 -8.31
CA ARG A 175 9.88 10.94 -7.32
C ARG A 175 8.42 10.94 -7.78
N LEU A 176 7.51 10.56 -6.87
CA LEU A 176 6.06 10.65 -7.11
C LEU A 176 5.63 12.13 -7.19
N PRO A 177 4.53 12.45 -7.88
CA PRO A 177 3.92 13.77 -7.82
C PRO A 177 3.63 14.17 -6.37
N ASP A 178 3.90 15.42 -6.03
CA ASP A 178 3.58 15.96 -4.71
C ASP A 178 2.14 16.48 -4.71
N ASN A 179 1.23 15.68 -4.17
CA ASN A 179 -0.21 15.99 -4.10
C ASN A 179 -0.60 16.72 -2.81
N ARG A 180 0.37 17.16 -1.99
CA ARG A 180 0.10 17.96 -0.79
C ARG A 180 -0.33 19.38 -1.16
N THR A 181 -1.19 19.96 -0.33
CA THR A 181 -1.56 21.37 -0.38
C THR A 181 -0.39 22.26 0.06
N GLU A 182 -0.46 23.57 -0.21
CA GLU A 182 0.53 24.53 0.27
C GLU A 182 0.67 24.52 1.80
N SER A 183 -0.46 24.52 2.53
CA SER A 183 -0.47 24.46 4.00
C SER A 183 0.28 23.23 4.53
N GLU A 184 0.01 22.05 3.96
CA GLU A 184 0.66 20.81 4.40
C GLU A 184 2.15 20.78 4.09
N ARG A 185 2.60 21.43 3.01
CA ARG A 185 4.02 21.58 2.71
C ARG A 185 4.69 22.52 3.72
N ASP A 186 4.03 23.61 4.06
CA ASP A 186 4.54 24.60 5.00
C ASP A 186 4.58 24.06 6.43
N GLU A 187 3.58 23.27 6.83
CA GLU A 187 3.54 22.55 8.12
C GLU A 187 4.67 21.52 8.23
N GLU A 188 4.92 20.71 7.19
CA GLU A 188 6.03 19.74 7.22
C GLU A 188 7.40 20.42 7.26
N ILE A 189 7.54 21.56 6.58
CA ILE A 189 8.75 22.39 6.68
C ILE A 189 8.89 22.90 8.12
N ALA A 190 7.82 23.41 8.73
CA ALA A 190 7.82 23.89 10.10
C ALA A 190 8.19 22.79 11.11
N GLU A 191 7.56 21.61 11.01
CA GLU A 191 7.89 20.42 11.83
C GLU A 191 9.37 20.03 11.68
N ALA A 192 9.88 19.96 10.43
CA ALA A 192 11.29 19.64 10.18
C ALA A 192 12.27 20.70 10.70
N PHE A 193 11.84 21.96 10.81
CA PHE A 193 12.62 23.02 11.45
C PHE A 193 12.61 22.92 12.97
N GLU A 194 11.49 22.52 13.58
CA GLU A 194 11.39 22.30 15.03
C GLU A 194 12.27 21.13 15.50
N ASP A 195 12.33 20.04 14.73
CA ASP A 195 13.19 18.88 15.02
C ASP A 195 14.71 19.17 14.99
N LEU A 196 15.11 20.36 14.51
CA LEU A 196 16.52 20.78 14.43
C LEU A 196 17.00 21.62 15.62
N PHE A 197 16.12 21.97 16.57
CA PHE A 197 16.42 22.80 17.75
C PHE A 197 16.01 22.13 19.07
#